data_AF-A0A7E4UMM2-F1
#
_entry.id   AF-A0A7E4UMM2-F1
#
_cell.length_a   1.000
_cell.length_b   1.000
_cell.length_c   1.000
_cell.angle_alpha   90.00
_cell.angle_beta   90.00
_cell.angle_gamma   90.00
#
_symmetry.space_group_name_H-M   'P 1'
#
loop_
_entity.id
_entity.type
_entity.pdbx_description
1 polymer ?
#
loop_
_entity_poly.entity_id
_entity_poly.type
_entity_poly.pdbx_seq_one_letter_code
_entity_poly.pdbx_strand_id
1 'polypeptide(L)'
;MVDLNRRPESTSSLVMGWFDDFMRYFRNIQKKPIPVQIGVGATGGWISGYFFTKGSKVFAIIVGTSLLLLQFFNYRGYIKFRRNQLQQDLDDISDRIKKELGIRRQGLPNGAELDDFINRNAYLFSGFVAGNLIGYGMA
;
A
#
# COMPACT_ATOMS: atom_id res chain seq x y z
N MET A 1 -40.70 19.39 -7.45
CA MET A 1 -39.44 19.72 -8.16
C MET A 1 -38.32 19.13 -7.31
N VAL A 2 -37.61 18.13 -7.85
CA VAL A 2 -36.55 17.41 -7.14
C VAL A 2 -35.25 18.16 -7.34
N ASP A 3 -34.71 18.72 -6.25
CA ASP A 3 -33.44 19.45 -6.24
C ASP A 3 -32.27 18.48 -6.43
N LEU A 4 -31.75 18.41 -7.65
CA LEU A 4 -30.61 17.59 -8.06
C LEU A 4 -29.31 18.41 -8.05
N ASN A 5 -28.89 18.86 -6.86
CA ASN A 5 -27.57 19.47 -6.68
C ASN A 5 -26.96 19.19 -5.30
N ARG A 6 -26.96 17.92 -4.86
CA ARG A 6 -26.10 17.48 -3.76
C ARG A 6 -24.69 17.18 -4.32
N ARG A 7 -23.84 18.21 -4.32
CA ARG A 7 -22.39 18.03 -4.39
C ARG A 7 -21.92 17.16 -3.21
N PRO A 8 -20.97 16.22 -3.38
CA PRO A 8 -20.43 15.45 -2.27
C PRO A 8 -19.41 16.30 -1.48
N GLU A 9 -19.85 17.36 -0.80
CA GLU A 9 -18.99 18.24 0.01
C GLU A 9 -18.80 17.78 1.46
N SER A 10 -19.33 16.61 1.85
CA SER A 10 -19.18 16.08 3.20
C SER A 10 -17.98 15.15 3.35
N THR A 11 -17.68 14.32 2.35
CA THR A 11 -16.58 13.34 2.48
C THR A 11 -15.21 14.00 2.37
N SER A 12 -15.03 14.97 1.47
CA SER A 12 -13.77 15.70 1.31
C SER A 12 -13.48 16.62 2.48
N SER A 13 -14.49 17.30 3.06
CA SER A 13 -14.31 18.19 4.21
C SER A 13 -14.07 17.44 5.52
N LEU A 14 -14.69 16.28 5.73
CA LEU A 14 -14.45 15.42 6.90
C LEU A 14 -13.09 14.74 6.83
N VAL A 15 -12.71 14.24 5.64
CA VAL A 15 -11.39 13.67 5.40
C VAL A 15 -10.33 14.76 5.53
N MET A 16 -10.50 15.93 4.90
CA MET A 16 -9.55 17.04 5.05
C MET A 16 -9.48 17.58 6.48
N GLY A 17 -10.60 17.62 7.22
CA GLY A 17 -10.63 18.01 8.62
C GLY A 17 -9.85 17.03 9.52
N TRP A 18 -10.01 15.72 9.30
CA TRP A 18 -9.22 14.70 10.01
C TRP A 18 -7.74 14.73 9.60
N PHE A 19 -7.43 14.93 8.32
CA PHE A 19 -6.05 15.08 7.84
C PHE A 19 -5.39 16.36 8.40
N ASP A 20 -6.12 17.46 8.49
CA ASP A 20 -5.60 18.72 9.04
C ASP A 20 -5.38 18.63 10.55
N ASP A 21 -6.26 17.94 11.29
CA ASP A 21 -6.09 17.71 12.73
C ASP A 21 -4.89 16.77 13.00
N PHE A 22 -4.76 15.71 12.19
CA PHE A 22 -3.57 14.85 12.17
C PHE A 22 -2.30 15.66 11.87
N MET A 23 -2.30 16.50 10.83
CA MET A 23 -1.14 17.33 10.46
C MET A 23 -0.82 18.42 11.49
N ARG A 24 -1.84 18.96 12.19
CA ARG A 24 -1.66 19.90 13.31
C ARG A 24 -1.09 19.21 14.54
N TYR A 25 -1.52 17.98 14.82
CA TYR A 25 -0.90 17.12 15.81
C TYR A 25 0.59 16.95 15.46
N PHE A 26 0.92 16.66 14.19
CA PHE A 26 2.30 16.56 13.68
C PHE A 26 3.14 17.84 13.82
N ARG A 27 2.52 19.01 13.70
CA ARG A 27 3.20 20.32 13.69
C ARG A 27 3.60 20.81 15.08
N ASN A 28 2.92 20.36 16.15
CA ASN A 28 3.17 20.80 17.52
C ASN A 28 4.19 19.94 18.30
N ILE A 29 4.97 19.08 17.62
CA ILE A 29 5.88 18.10 18.27
C ILE A 29 7.34 18.58 18.32
N GLN A 30 7.56 19.89 18.40
CA GLN A 30 8.92 20.44 18.48
C GLN A 30 9.67 20.12 19.80
N LYS A 31 9.13 19.29 20.70
CA LYS A 31 9.88 18.60 21.74
C LYS A 31 9.46 17.14 21.79
N LYS A 32 10.39 16.24 21.47
CA LYS A 32 10.20 14.77 21.36
C LYS A 32 9.23 14.20 22.42
N PRO A 33 8.28 13.35 21.99
CA PRO A 33 8.13 12.08 22.69
C PRO A 33 7.83 10.90 21.74
N ILE A 34 8.22 9.70 22.18
CA ILE A 34 8.02 8.38 21.58
C ILE A 34 6.61 8.12 20.99
N PRO A 35 5.48 8.61 21.57
CA PRO A 35 4.13 8.35 21.08
C PRO A 35 3.85 8.85 19.66
N VAL A 36 4.51 9.93 19.25
CA VAL A 36 4.30 10.52 17.91
C VAL A 36 4.91 9.65 16.83
N GLN A 37 6.10 9.11 17.08
CA GLN A 37 6.79 8.24 16.12
C GLN A 37 6.00 6.93 15.91
N ILE A 38 5.41 6.41 16.99
CA ILE A 38 4.46 5.29 16.93
C ILE A 38 3.21 5.70 16.14
N GLY A 39 2.69 6.91 16.37
CA GLY A 39 1.52 7.46 15.68
C GLY A 39 1.67 7.53 14.16
N VAL A 40 2.80 8.05 13.64
CA VAL A 40 3.10 8.07 12.19
C VAL A 40 3.09 6.66 11.62
N GLY A 41 3.81 5.76 12.29
CA GLY A 41 3.90 4.36 11.89
C GLY A 41 2.52 3.73 11.84
N ALA A 42 1.75 3.86 12.92
CA ALA A 42 0.42 3.27 13.06
C ALA A 42 -0.59 3.77 12.03
N THR A 43 -0.64 5.07 11.74
CA THR A 43 -1.55 5.58 10.71
C THR A 43 -1.15 5.17 9.30
N GLY A 44 0.16 5.18 8.99
CA GLY A 44 0.66 4.66 7.71
C GLY A 44 0.39 3.16 7.54
N GLY A 45 0.59 2.39 8.62
CA GLY A 45 0.32 0.96 8.67
C GLY A 45 -1.16 0.64 8.51
N TRP A 46 -2.04 1.42 9.16
CA TRP A 46 -3.49 1.24 9.06
C TRP A 46 -4.03 1.54 7.66
N ILE A 47 -3.59 2.63 7.02
CA ILE A 47 -3.99 2.95 5.63
C ILE A 47 -3.50 1.85 4.68
N SER A 48 -2.22 1.47 4.78
CA SER A 48 -1.64 0.41 3.96
C SER A 48 -2.37 -0.94 4.16
N GLY A 49 -2.66 -1.31 5.41
CA GLY A 49 -3.36 -2.55 5.76
C GLY A 49 -4.81 -2.58 5.27
N TYR A 50 -5.52 -1.45 5.37
CA TYR A 50 -6.89 -1.34 4.85
C TYR A 50 -6.94 -1.49 3.33
N PHE A 51 -6.02 -0.83 2.61
CA PHE A 51 -5.89 -0.97 1.15
C PHE A 51 -5.47 -2.39 0.75
N PHE A 52 -4.55 -3.01 1.47
CA PHE A 52 -4.09 -4.35 1.15
C PHE A 52 -5.19 -5.39 1.36
N THR A 53 -6.00 -5.29 2.42
CA THR A 53 -7.01 -6.30 2.75
C THR A 53 -8.23 -6.24 1.83
N LYS A 54 -8.70 -5.02 1.50
CA LYS A 54 -9.81 -4.85 0.55
C LYS A 54 -9.37 -4.94 -0.90
N GLY A 55 -8.19 -4.42 -1.21
CA GLY A 55 -7.57 -4.53 -2.53
C GLY A 55 -7.28 -5.98 -2.88
N SER A 56 -6.60 -6.74 -2.02
CA SER A 56 -6.18 -8.11 -2.32
C SER A 56 -7.33 -9.04 -2.66
N LYS A 57 -8.49 -8.94 -1.98
CA LYS A 57 -9.68 -9.73 -2.32
C LYS A 57 -10.15 -9.44 -3.76
N VAL A 58 -10.23 -8.17 -4.14
CA VAL A 58 -10.66 -7.76 -5.49
C VAL A 58 -9.61 -8.11 -6.54
N PHE A 59 -8.33 -7.81 -6.28
CA PHE A 59 -7.22 -8.17 -7.16
C PHE A 59 -7.11 -9.69 -7.34
N ALA A 60 -7.30 -10.49 -6.29
CA ALA A 60 -7.28 -11.95 -6.36
C ALA A 60 -8.42 -12.49 -7.23
N ILE A 61 -9.64 -11.94 -7.11
CA ILE A 61 -10.76 -12.33 -7.98
C ILE A 61 -10.48 -11.96 -9.43
N ILE A 62 -9.97 -10.75 -9.69
CA ILE A 62 -9.65 -10.28 -11.05
C ILE A 62 -8.56 -11.14 -11.68
N VAL A 63 -7.46 -11.35 -10.97
CA VAL A 63 -6.33 -12.17 -11.45
C VAL A 63 -6.76 -13.62 -11.61
N GLY A 64 -7.50 -14.18 -10.66
CA GLY A 64 -8.04 -15.54 -10.74
C GLY A 64 -9.02 -15.74 -11.89
N THR A 65 -9.94 -14.79 -12.10
CA THR A 65 -10.90 -14.81 -13.20
C THR A 65 -10.20 -14.67 -14.56
N SER A 66 -9.19 -13.79 -14.65
CA SER A 66 -8.36 -13.63 -15.85
C SER A 66 -7.63 -14.93 -16.20
N LEU A 67 -7.05 -15.62 -15.20
CA LEU A 67 -6.37 -16.89 -15.39
C LEU A 67 -7.32 -18.03 -15.80
N LEU A 68 -8.52 -18.11 -15.23
CA LEU A 68 -9.53 -19.11 -15.61
C LEU A 68 -9.98 -18.94 -17.08
N LEU A 69 -10.25 -17.70 -17.50
CA LEU A 69 -10.58 -17.40 -18.89
C LEU A 69 -9.42 -17.78 -19.82
N LEU A 70 -8.18 -17.50 -19.43
CA LEU A 70 -6.99 -17.86 -20.20
C LEU A 70 -6.82 -19.39 -20.33
N GLN A 71 -7.11 -20.14 -19.27
CA GLN A 71 -7.12 -21.61 -19.32
C GLN A 71 -8.22 -22.11 -20.27
N PHE A 72 -9.43 -21.54 -20.22
CA PHE A 72 -10.53 -21.88 -21.11
C PHE A 72 -10.20 -21.59 -22.59
N PHE A 73 -9.56 -20.45 -22.88
CA PHE A 73 -9.11 -20.09 -24.22
C PHE A 73 -7.99 -21.01 -24.74
N ASN A 74 -7.05 -21.43 -23.88
CA ASN A 74 -6.01 -22.39 -24.24
C ASN A 74 -6.62 -23.77 -24.57
N TYR A 75 -7.62 -24.22 -23.80
CA TYR A 75 -8.28 -25.51 -24.02
C TYR A 75 -9.11 -25.55 -25.31
N ARG A 76 -9.70 -24.42 -25.73
CA ARG A 76 -10.48 -24.27 -26.98
C ARG A 76 -9.61 -23.97 -28.22
N GLY A 77 -8.29 -23.86 -28.08
CA GLY A 77 -7.35 -23.75 -29.20
C GLY A 77 -7.22 -22.37 -29.87
N TYR A 78 -7.73 -21.29 -29.26
CA TYR A 78 -7.78 -19.98 -29.93
C TYR A 78 -6.58 -19.07 -29.67
N ILE A 79 -5.73 -19.34 -28.66
CA ILE A 79 -4.60 -18.47 -28.31
C ILE A 79 -3.38 -19.32 -27.95
N LYS A 80 -2.33 -19.30 -28.78
CA LYS A 80 -0.99 -19.78 -28.36
C LYS A 80 -0.49 -18.82 -27.27
N PHE A 81 -0.55 -19.24 -26.01
CA PHE A 81 -0.01 -18.50 -24.87
C PHE A 81 1.49 -18.22 -25.09
N ARG A 82 1.84 -17.00 -25.55
CA ARG A 82 3.21 -16.57 -25.81
C ARG A 82 3.92 -16.27 -24.48
N ARG A 83 4.44 -17.32 -23.85
CA ARG A 83 5.26 -17.24 -22.62
C ARG A 83 6.42 -16.24 -22.74
N ASN A 84 7.02 -16.11 -23.93
CA ASN A 84 8.13 -15.18 -24.15
C ASN A 84 7.73 -13.71 -23.97
N GLN A 85 6.51 -13.33 -24.36
CA GLN A 85 6.04 -11.94 -24.18
C GLN A 85 5.69 -11.68 -22.73
N LEU A 86 5.02 -12.64 -22.07
CA LEU A 86 4.72 -12.54 -20.64
C LEU A 86 5.98 -12.44 -19.78
N GLN A 87 7.02 -13.22 -20.11
CA GLN A 87 8.31 -13.14 -19.40
C GLN A 87 9.01 -11.80 -19.64
N GLN A 88 8.98 -11.27 -20.86
CA GLN A 88 9.53 -9.94 -21.15
C GLN A 88 8.77 -8.84 -20.40
N ASP A 89 7.44 -8.87 -20.41
CA ASP A 89 6.63 -7.90 -19.67
C ASP A 89 6.89 -7.97 -18.16
N LEU A 90 7.05 -9.19 -17.61
CA LEU A 90 7.41 -9.38 -16.20
C LEU A 90 8.81 -8.87 -15.88
N ASP A 91 9.78 -9.07 -16.77
CA ASP A 91 11.15 -8.60 -16.59
C ASP A 91 11.22 -7.07 -16.70
N ASP A 92 10.54 -6.47 -17.67
CA ASP A 92 10.38 -5.02 -17.82
C ASP A 92 9.71 -4.37 -16.60
N ILE A 93 8.64 -5.00 -16.07
CA ILE A 93 7.98 -4.55 -14.84
C ILE A 93 8.96 -4.67 -13.66
N SER A 94 9.66 -5.80 -13.55
CA SER A 94 10.66 -6.01 -12.49
C SER A 94 11.76 -4.97 -12.54
N ASP A 95 12.26 -4.63 -13.73
CA ASP A 95 13.31 -3.65 -13.93
C ASP A 95 12.83 -2.22 -13.72
N ARG A 96 11.60 -1.89 -14.11
CA ARG A 96 10.96 -0.61 -13.75
C ARG A 96 10.80 -0.47 -12.25
N ILE A 97 10.32 -1.51 -11.57
CA ILE A 97 10.21 -1.54 -10.11
C ILE A 97 11.59 -1.36 -9.47
N LYS A 98 12.62 -2.09 -9.90
CA LYS A 98 13.99 -1.90 -9.40
C LYS A 98 14.50 -0.48 -9.62
N LYS A 99 14.16 0.15 -10.75
CA LYS A 99 14.59 1.51 -11.10
C LYS A 99 13.84 2.60 -10.33
N GLU A 100 12.52 2.47 -10.18
CA GLU A 100 11.65 3.39 -9.42
C GLU A 100 11.89 3.30 -7.92
N LEU A 101 12.05 2.08 -7.40
CA LEU A 101 12.48 1.86 -6.01
C LEU A 101 13.95 2.24 -5.78
N GLY A 102 14.66 2.68 -6.82
CA GLY A 102 16.05 3.10 -6.71
C GLY A 102 16.93 2.03 -6.10
N ILE A 103 16.75 0.75 -6.48
CA ILE A 103 17.57 -0.39 -6.07
C ILE A 103 18.93 -0.31 -6.78
N ARG A 104 19.64 0.81 -6.58
CA ARG A 104 21.09 0.80 -6.42
C ARG A 104 21.32 0.19 -5.04
N ARG A 105 22.42 -0.54 -4.83
CA ARG A 105 22.83 -1.08 -3.51
C ARG A 105 23.03 -0.03 -2.39
N GLN A 106 22.52 1.19 -2.56
CA GLN A 106 22.55 2.31 -1.62
C GLN A 106 21.14 2.68 -1.08
N GLY A 107 20.06 2.11 -1.62
CA GLY A 107 18.68 2.40 -1.17
C GLY A 107 17.98 1.25 -0.43
N LEU A 108 18.49 0.02 -0.55
CA LEU A 108 18.19 -1.05 0.40
C LEU A 108 19.25 -0.95 1.50
N PRO A 109 18.88 -0.58 2.73
CA PRO A 109 19.82 -0.65 3.84
C PRO A 109 20.33 -2.09 3.90
N ASN A 110 21.65 -2.25 3.96
CA ASN A 110 22.28 -3.56 4.08
C ASN A 110 21.65 -4.29 5.28
N GLY A 111 21.66 -5.63 5.35
CA GLY A 111 20.97 -6.34 6.44
C GLY A 111 21.29 -5.78 7.84
N ALA A 112 22.56 -5.39 8.06
CA ALA A 112 23.01 -4.71 9.27
C ALA A 112 22.49 -3.27 9.47
N GLU A 113 22.31 -2.51 8.39
CA GLU A 113 21.79 -1.14 8.41
C GLU A 113 20.26 -1.14 8.57
N LEU A 114 19.59 -2.17 8.03
CA LEU A 114 18.16 -2.39 8.23
C LEU A 114 17.91 -2.77 9.69
N ASP A 115 18.72 -3.67 10.25
CA ASP A 115 18.67 -4.05 11.66
C ASP A 115 18.97 -2.86 12.57
N ASP A 116 19.96 -2.01 12.23
CA ASP A 116 20.24 -0.78 12.97
C ASP A 116 19.07 0.22 12.86
N PHE A 117 18.45 0.35 11.69
CA PHE A 117 17.28 1.21 11.49
C PHE A 117 16.05 0.71 12.23
N ILE A 118 15.79 -0.61 12.24
CA ILE A 118 14.70 -1.24 13.00
C ILE A 118 14.96 -1.09 14.50
N ASN A 119 16.17 -1.34 14.99
CA ASN A 119 16.48 -1.17 16.41
C ASN A 119 16.40 0.29 16.86
N ARG A 120 16.81 1.25 16.01
CA ARG A 120 16.72 2.69 16.30
C ARG A 120 15.32 3.26 16.18
N ASN A 121 14.49 2.70 15.30
CA ASN A 121 13.12 3.16 15.03
C ASN A 121 12.09 2.10 15.41
N ALA A 122 12.42 1.25 16.39
CA ALA A 122 11.60 0.10 16.78
C ALA A 122 10.17 0.51 17.13
N TYR A 123 10.00 1.67 17.78
CA TYR A 123 8.70 2.25 18.10
C TYR A 123 7.88 2.65 16.87
N LEU A 124 8.51 3.21 15.84
CA LEU A 124 7.83 3.55 14.59
C LEU A 124 7.44 2.28 13.82
N PHE A 125 8.35 1.30 13.73
CA PHE A 125 8.07 0.01 13.11
C PHE A 125 7.01 -0.78 13.87
N SER A 126 7.06 -0.82 15.19
CA SER A 126 6.05 -1.48 16.02
C SER A 126 4.69 -0.83 15.84
N GLY A 127 4.64 0.51 15.75
CA GLY A 127 3.43 1.25 15.41
C GLY A 127 2.91 0.87 14.03
N PHE A 128 3.79 0.82 13.02
CA PHE A 128 3.43 0.45 11.65
C PHE A 128 2.91 -0.99 11.53
N VAL A 129 3.60 -1.96 12.10
CA VAL A 129 3.18 -3.37 12.07
C VAL A 129 1.88 -3.55 12.87
N ALA A 130 1.75 -2.94 14.05
CA ALA A 130 0.51 -2.98 14.83
C ALA A 130 -0.67 -2.32 14.07
N GLY A 131 -0.44 -1.16 13.46
CA GLY A 131 -1.43 -0.47 12.64
C GLY A 131 -1.84 -1.28 11.41
N ASN A 132 -0.90 -1.95 10.76
CA ASN A 132 -1.16 -2.84 9.64
C ASN A 132 -2.00 -4.07 10.05
N LEU A 133 -1.69 -4.71 11.18
CA LEU A 133 -2.49 -5.81 11.72
C LEU A 133 -3.90 -5.35 12.13
N ILE A 134 -4.03 -4.20 12.77
CA ILE A 134 -5.33 -3.64 13.14
C ILE A 134 -6.14 -3.30 11.89
N GLY A 135 -5.49 -2.75 10.86
CA GLY A 135 -6.11 -2.48 9.55
C GLY A 135 -6.57 -3.75 8.85
N TYR A 136 -5.81 -4.84 8.97
CA TYR A 136 -6.19 -6.16 8.47
C TYR A 136 -7.35 -6.77 9.25
N GLY A 137 -7.34 -6.65 10.58
CA GLY A 137 -8.41 -7.17 11.45
C GLY A 137 -9.74 -6.41 11.35
N MET A 138 -9.73 -5.15 10.90
CA MET A 138 -10.93 -4.34 10.65
C MET A 138 -11.47 -4.45 9.21
N ALA A 139 -10.82 -5.18 8.29
CA ALA A 139 -11.17 -5.28 6.86
C ALA A 139 -11.66 -6.68 6.42
#